data_AF-A0A2P4SLN0-F1
#
_entry.id   AF-A0A2P4SLN0-F1
#
_cell.length_a   1.000
_cell.length_b   1.000
_cell.length_c   1.000
_cell.angle_alpha   90.00
_cell.angle_beta   90.00
_cell.angle_gamma   90.00
#
_symmetry.space_group_name_H-M   'P 1'
#
loop_
_entity.id
_entity.type
_entity.pdbx_description
1 polymer ?
#
loop_
_entity_poly.entity_id
_entity_poly.type
_entity_poly.pdbx_seq_one_letter_code
_entity_poly.pdbx_strand_id
1 'polypeptide(L)' 'VYYPNLGWMCVDATDPKKGNWLRYINWARSGKEQNLFPLEINRTIYYKSLKSLIRVDTDG' A
#
# COMPACT_ATOMS: atom_id res chain seq x y z
N VAL A 1 2.07 0.95 12.96
CA VAL A 1 2.10 2.41 13.18
C VAL A 1 2.24 2.68 14.67
N TYR A 2 3.19 3.52 15.08
CA TYR A 2 3.43 3.78 16.50
C TYR A 2 2.64 5.01 17.01
N TYR A 3 1.94 4.85 18.13
CA TYR A 3 1.24 5.91 18.84
C TYR A 3 1.84 6.06 20.25
N PRO A 4 2.35 7.25 20.65
CA PRO A 4 3.04 7.42 21.94
C PRO A 4 2.26 6.95 23.17
N ASN A 5 0.92 7.11 23.15
CA ASN A 5 0.06 6.80 24.28
C ASN A 5 -0.57 5.39 24.22
N LEU A 6 -0.41 4.67 23.09
CA LEU A 6 -1.08 3.38 22.84
C LEU A 6 -0.11 2.27 22.42
N GLY A 7 1.14 2.61 22.11
CA GLY A 7 2.14 1.68 21.60
C GLY A 7 1.99 1.38 20.11
N TRP A 8 2.34 0.15 19.72
CA TRP A 8 2.26 -0.31 18.34
C TRP A 8 0.82 -0.69 17.97
N MET A 9 0.31 -0.07 16.91
CA MET A 9 -1.03 -0.31 16.38
C MET A 9 -0.99 -0.88 14.96
N CYS A 10 -1.98 -1.70 14.63
CA CYS A 10 -2.25 -2.21 13.30
C CYS A 10 -3.18 -1.27 12.53
N VAL A 11 -2.93 -1.11 11.22
CA VAL A 11 -3.90 -0.48 10.30
C VAL A 11 -4.57 -1.61 9.55
N ASP A 12 -5.87 -1.79 9.78
CA ASP A 12 -6.65 -2.90 9.23
C ASP A 12 -7.72 -2.39 8.25
N ALA A 13 -7.62 -2.81 6.99
CA ALA A 13 -8.57 -2.50 5.91
C ALA A 13 -9.31 -3.76 5.40
N THR A 14 -9.42 -4.81 6.25
CA THR A 14 -10.11 -6.06 5.92
C THR A 14 -11.57 -5.82 5.54
N ASP A 15 -12.30 -5.01 6.31
CA ASP A 15 -13.67 -4.57 5.97
C ASP A 15 -13.64 -3.58 4.78
N PRO A 16 -14.22 -3.93 3.61
CA PRO A 16 -14.19 -3.08 2.44
C PRO A 16 -14.93 -1.75 2.62
N LYS A 17 -15.83 -1.63 3.61
CA LYS A 17 -16.52 -0.37 3.93
C LYS A 17 -15.66 0.60 4.75
N LYS A 18 -14.53 0.15 5.29
CA LYS A 18 -13.63 0.92 6.16
C LYS A 18 -12.26 1.20 5.53
N GLY A 19 -12.01 0.69 4.32
CA GLY A 19 -10.77 0.88 3.58
C GLY A 19 -10.90 1.80 2.37
N ASN A 20 -9.82 1.94 1.63
CA ASN A 20 -9.79 2.57 0.32
C ASN A 20 -9.23 1.59 -0.73
N TRP A 21 -9.02 2.07 -1.95
CA TRP A 21 -8.58 1.24 -3.08
C TRP A 21 -7.23 0.54 -2.87
N LEU A 22 -6.35 1.04 -1.98
CA LEU A 22 -5.05 0.42 -1.70
C LEU A 22 -5.18 -1.02 -1.16
N ARG A 23 -6.31 -1.36 -0.53
CA ARG A 23 -6.56 -2.74 -0.02
C ARG A 23 -6.57 -3.80 -1.12
N TYR A 24 -6.79 -3.39 -2.38
CA TYR A 24 -6.86 -4.29 -3.53
C TYR A 24 -5.51 -4.45 -4.23
N ILE A 25 -4.47 -3.73 -3.81
CA ILE A 25 -3.12 -3.92 -4.34
C ILE A 25 -2.59 -5.25 -3.82
N ASN A 26 -2.33 -6.17 -4.74
CA ASN A 26 -1.71 -7.45 -4.43
C ASN A 26 -0.26 -7.27 -3.98
N TRP A 27 0.21 -8.19 -3.15
CA TRP A 27 1.61 -8.27 -2.78
C TRP A 27 2.43 -8.80 -3.96
N ALA A 28 3.60 -8.20 -4.17
CA ALA A 28 4.60 -8.76 -5.05
C ALA A 28 5.18 -10.05 -4.44
N ARG A 29 5.30 -11.10 -5.25
CA ARG A 29 5.93 -12.39 -4.90
C ARG A 29 7.46 -12.26 -4.80
N SER A 30 8.03 -11.20 -5.37
CA SER A 30 9.47 -10.88 -5.28
C SER A 30 9.73 -9.38 -5.46
N GLY A 31 10.87 -8.91 -4.97
CA GLY A 31 11.31 -7.52 -5.17
C GLY A 31 11.52 -7.15 -6.64
N LYS A 32 11.75 -8.12 -7.53
CA LYS A 32 11.90 -7.87 -8.98
C LYS A 32 10.60 -7.39 -9.61
N GLU A 33 9.46 -8.00 -9.25
CA GLU A 33 8.15 -7.59 -9.77
C GLU A 33 7.55 -6.39 -9.02
N GLN A 34 7.96 -6.15 -7.77
CA GLN A 34 7.51 -5.03 -6.94
C GLN A 34 7.67 -3.67 -7.66
N ASN A 35 6.58 -2.89 -7.68
CA ASN A 35 6.53 -1.56 -8.29
C ASN A 35 6.12 -0.44 -7.31
N LEU A 36 5.66 -0.80 -6.11
CA LEU A 36 5.27 0.11 -5.04
C LEU A 36 6.00 -0.27 -3.74
N PHE A 37 6.31 0.71 -2.90
CA PHE A 37 6.84 0.49 -1.56
C PHE A 37 6.01 1.19 -0.49
N PRO A 38 5.86 0.60 0.71
CA PRO A 38 5.14 1.21 1.81
C PRO A 38 5.97 2.34 2.45
N LEU A 39 5.33 3.46 2.72
CA LEU A 39 5.94 4.63 3.36
C LEU A 39 5.00 5.14 4.46
N GLU A 40 5.49 5.19 5.70
CA GLU A 40 4.75 5.81 6.80
C GLU A 40 5.05 7.31 6.86
N ILE A 41 4.01 8.16 6.80
CA ILE A 41 4.09 9.61 7.04
C ILE A 41 2.93 9.97 7.96
N ASN A 42 3.20 10.71 9.05
CA ASN A 42 2.17 11.17 9.99
C ASN A 42 1.23 10.04 10.44
N ARG A 43 1.78 8.87 10.78
CA ARG A 43 1.03 7.67 11.20
C ARG A 43 0.06 7.10 10.16
N THR A 44 0.21 7.51 8.90
CA THR A 44 -0.58 7.03 7.76
C THR A 44 0.32 6.26 6.80
N ILE A 45 -0.20 5.17 6.23
CA ILE A 45 0.52 4.33 5.26
C ILE A 45 0.23 4.82 3.84
N TYR A 46 1.28 5.19 3.13
CA TYR A 46 1.28 5.57 1.71
C TYR A 46 2.00 4.51 0.89
N TYR A 47 1.68 4.43 -0.40
CA TYR A 47 2.38 3.61 -1.38
C TYR A 47 3.06 4.54 -2.37
N LYS A 48 4.39 4.46 -2.49
CA LYS A 48 5.16 5.25 -3.44
C LYS A 48 5.73 4.35 -4.53
N SER A 49 5.69 4.81 -5.78
CA SER A 49 6.24 4.08 -6.92
C SER A 49 7.76 3.95 -6.83
N LEU A 50 8.26 2.74 -7.01
CA LEU A 50 9.69 2.42 -7.09
C LEU A 50 10.26 2.55 -8.51
N LYS A 51 9.39 2.40 -9.51
CA LYS A 51 9.72 2.47 -10.93
C LYS A 51 8.55 3.07 -11.69
N SER A 52 8.79 3.49 -12.94
CA SER A 52 7.74 4.01 -13.80
C SER A 52 6.61 2.98 -13.94
N LEU A 53 5.37 3.43 -13.71
CA LEU A 53 4.19 2.60 -13.91
C LEU A 53 3.80 2.72 -15.38
N ILE A 54 4.16 1.72 -16.16
CA ILE A 54 3.73 1.63 -17.56
C ILE A 54 2.24 1.29 -17.55
N ARG A 55 1.43 2.11 -18.21
CA ARG A 55 0.07 1.71 -18.56
C ARG A 55 0.19 0.60 -19.58
N VAL A 56 -0.30 -0.58 -19.22
CA VAL A 56 -0.60 -1.58 -20.24
C VAL A 56 -1.88 -1.08 -20.86
N ASP A 57 -1.75 -0.37 -21.97
CA ASP A 57 -2.89 -0.16 -22.85
C ASP A 57 -3.37 -1.56 -23.23
N THR A 58 -4.59 -1.87 -22.84
CA THR A 58 -5.21 -3.12 -23.26
C THR A 58 -5.64 -2.85 -24.68
N ASP A 59 -4.80 -3.23 -25.63
CA ASP A 59 -5.14 -3.19 -27.05
C ASP A 59 -6.44 -3.96 -27.24
N GLY A 60 -7.50 -3.24 -27.60
CA GLY A 60 -8.79 -3.73 -28.05
C GLY A 60 -9.12 -3.04 -29.36
#